data_AF-A0A7V6T9G9-F1
#
_entry.id   AF-A0A7V6T9G9-F1
#
_cell.length_a   1.000
_cell.length_b   1.000
_cell.length_c   1.000
_cell.angle_alpha   90.00
_cell.angle_beta   90.00
_cell.angle_gamma   90.00
#
_symmetry.space_group_name_H-M   'P 1'
#
loop_
_entity.id
_entity.type
_entity.pdbx_description
1 polymer ?
#
loop_
_entity_poly.entity_id
_entity_poly.type
_entity_poly.pdbx_seq_one_letter_code
_entity_poly.pdbx_strand_id
1 'polypeptide(L)'
;MSIKKSFEEINEKIKKGTVVVVTAEEVIDIAKEKGLKETTRYVDVVTTATFGPMCSSGAFLNFGHSDPPIRMAEVLLNNVTAYAGLAAVDAYIGATEPSKDKGVEYGGAHVICDLIEGKKVRLQAKSPGTDCYPRQYIDTYITKDSINEAYLFNPRNCYQNYNAAINTSGRTLYTYMGVLRPNMSNINYSTSGELSPLL
;
A
#
# COMPACT_ATOMS: atom_id res chain seq x y z
N MET A 1 -22.96 -16.49 27.59
CA MET A 1 -21.66 -15.79 27.65
C MET A 1 -21.12 -15.65 26.23
N SER A 2 -20.74 -14.45 25.81
CA SER A 2 -20.03 -14.26 24.53
C SER A 2 -18.61 -14.79 24.68
N ILE A 3 -18.18 -15.68 23.79
CA ILE A 3 -16.79 -16.11 23.72
C ILE A 3 -15.99 -14.95 23.12
N LYS A 4 -14.91 -14.52 23.78
CA LYS A 4 -14.05 -13.42 23.32
C LYS A 4 -12.60 -13.92 23.37
N LYS A 5 -11.87 -13.69 22.27
CA LYS A 5 -10.42 -13.89 22.19
C LYS A 5 -9.72 -12.56 22.41
N SER A 6 -8.55 -12.58 23.04
CA SER A 6 -7.72 -11.39 23.16
C SER A 6 -6.67 -11.34 22.04
N PHE A 7 -6.13 -10.14 21.78
CA PHE A 7 -5.03 -10.00 20.81
C PHE A 7 -3.78 -10.77 21.25
N GLU A 8 -3.51 -10.84 22.56
CA GLU A 8 -2.40 -11.60 23.12
C GLU A 8 -2.53 -13.10 22.79
N GLU A 9 -3.70 -13.69 23.01
CA GLU A 9 -3.98 -15.09 22.68
C GLU A 9 -3.73 -15.37 21.18
N ILE A 10 -4.25 -14.52 20.30
CA ILE A 10 -4.10 -14.66 18.84
C ILE A 10 -2.62 -14.52 18.45
N ASN A 11 -1.91 -13.53 19.00
CA ASN A 11 -0.48 -13.32 18.73
C ASN A 11 0.39 -14.51 19.19
N GLU A 12 0.05 -15.15 20.31
CA GLU A 12 0.72 -16.38 20.74
C GLU A 12 0.51 -17.53 19.75
N LYS A 13 -0.71 -17.72 19.25
CA LYS A 13 -1.00 -18.74 18.23
C LYS A 13 -0.27 -18.46 16.92
N ILE A 14 -0.17 -17.20 16.50
CA ILE A 14 0.62 -16.78 15.33
C ILE A 14 2.09 -17.18 15.52
N LYS A 15 2.69 -16.85 16.67
CA LYS A 15 4.09 -17.22 16.99
C LYS A 15 4.31 -18.74 17.01
N LYS A 16 3.31 -19.51 17.45
CA LYS A 16 3.36 -20.98 17.51
C LYS A 16 3.02 -21.65 16.17
N GLY A 17 2.56 -20.90 15.17
CA GLY A 17 2.09 -21.46 13.89
C GLY A 17 0.79 -22.28 14.01
N THR A 18 0.01 -22.07 15.07
CA THR A 18 -1.25 -22.82 15.34
C THR A 18 -2.49 -21.96 15.17
N VAL A 19 -2.36 -20.78 14.57
CA VAL A 19 -3.47 -19.86 14.32
C VAL A 19 -4.38 -20.41 13.23
N VAL A 20 -5.69 -20.40 13.47
CA VAL A 20 -6.69 -20.75 12.45
C VAL A 20 -7.14 -19.47 11.76
N VAL A 21 -6.66 -19.29 10.53
CA VAL A 21 -7.00 -18.16 9.66
C VAL A 21 -7.93 -18.66 8.56
N VAL A 22 -9.06 -17.99 8.37
CA VAL A 22 -10.04 -18.33 7.31
C VAL A 22 -10.49 -17.08 6.58
N THR A 23 -11.02 -17.22 5.38
CA THR A 23 -11.63 -16.11 4.64
C THR A 23 -13.03 -15.78 5.16
N ALA A 24 -13.53 -14.59 4.82
CA ALA A 24 -14.93 -14.23 5.06
C ALA A 24 -15.94 -15.17 4.40
N GLU A 25 -15.57 -15.85 3.31
CA GLU A 25 -16.43 -16.84 2.67
C GLU A 25 -16.41 -18.16 3.44
N GLU A 26 -15.22 -18.64 3.82
CA GLU A 26 -15.04 -19.91 4.55
C GLU A 26 -15.72 -19.90 5.93
N VAL A 27 -15.69 -18.77 6.64
CA VAL A 27 -16.29 -18.68 7.98
C VAL A 27 -17.80 -18.90 7.96
N ILE A 28 -18.48 -18.59 6.83
CA ILE A 28 -19.93 -18.76 6.69
C ILE A 28 -20.29 -20.25 6.74
N ASP A 29 -19.56 -21.10 6.02
CA ASP A 29 -19.85 -22.53 5.98
C ASP A 29 -19.44 -23.23 7.28
N ILE A 30 -18.34 -22.80 7.91
CA ILE A 30 -17.95 -23.25 9.25
C ILE A 30 -19.05 -22.92 10.27
N ALA A 31 -19.62 -21.71 10.20
CA ALA A 31 -20.70 -21.28 11.09
C ALA A 31 -21.99 -22.08 10.88
N LYS A 32 -22.34 -22.44 9.64
CA LYS A 32 -23.50 -23.30 9.35
C LYS A 32 -23.31 -24.71 9.89
N GLU A 33 -22.11 -25.27 9.79
CA GLU A 33 -21.81 -26.64 10.23
C GLU A 33 -21.67 -26.75 11.75
N LYS A 34 -20.89 -25.87 12.37
CA LYS A 34 -20.46 -25.98 13.78
C LYS A 34 -21.27 -25.09 14.73
N GLY A 35 -22.03 -24.12 14.19
CA GLY A 35 -22.68 -23.08 14.95
C GLY A 35 -21.72 -21.96 15.40
N LEU A 36 -22.29 -20.81 15.74
CA LEU A 36 -21.52 -19.59 16.03
C LEU A 36 -20.52 -19.74 17.19
N LYS A 37 -20.92 -20.37 18.30
CA LYS A 37 -20.05 -20.51 19.48
C LYS A 37 -18.80 -21.33 19.19
N GLU A 38 -18.95 -22.47 18.53
CA GLU A 38 -17.81 -23.32 18.20
C GLU A 38 -16.95 -22.69 17.10
N THR A 39 -17.56 -21.98 16.15
CA THR A 39 -16.83 -21.18 15.16
C THR A 39 -15.97 -20.12 15.82
N THR A 40 -16.49 -19.37 16.81
CA THR A 40 -15.69 -18.38 17.56
C THR A 40 -14.54 -19.03 18.33
N ARG A 41 -14.68 -20.27 18.82
CA ARG A 41 -13.57 -21.00 19.47
C ARG A 41 -12.54 -21.46 18.44
N TYR A 42 -13.00 -21.99 17.32
CA TYR A 42 -12.16 -22.60 16.28
C TYR A 42 -11.37 -21.56 15.49
N VAL A 43 -12.03 -20.50 14.98
CA VAL A 43 -11.44 -19.49 14.10
C VAL A 43 -10.79 -18.37 14.90
N ASP A 44 -9.52 -18.08 14.65
CA ASP A 44 -8.76 -17.02 15.33
C ASP A 44 -8.79 -15.70 14.57
N VAL A 45 -8.65 -15.74 13.25
CA VAL A 45 -8.65 -14.56 12.38
C VAL A 45 -9.54 -14.84 11.17
N VAL A 46 -10.45 -13.91 10.89
CA VAL A 46 -11.20 -13.88 9.62
C VAL A 46 -10.57 -12.83 8.73
N THR A 47 -10.04 -13.24 7.59
CA THR A 47 -9.46 -12.31 6.61
C THR A 47 -10.55 -11.82 5.66
N THR A 48 -10.77 -10.51 5.65
CA THR A 48 -11.71 -9.82 4.74
C THR A 48 -10.96 -9.05 3.66
N ALA A 49 -9.77 -9.53 3.26
CA ALA A 49 -8.94 -8.85 2.29
C ALA A 49 -9.64 -8.82 0.93
N THR A 50 -9.67 -7.65 0.31
CA THR A 50 -10.13 -7.47 -1.07
C THR A 50 -8.97 -6.93 -1.90
N PHE A 51 -8.98 -7.25 -3.19
CA PHE A 51 -8.03 -6.69 -4.14
C PHE A 51 -8.76 -5.74 -5.07
N GLY A 52 -8.34 -4.49 -5.09
CA GLY A 52 -8.92 -3.47 -5.94
C GLY A 52 -7.92 -2.35 -6.24
N PRO A 53 -8.11 -1.61 -7.35
CA PRO A 53 -7.32 -0.43 -7.64
C PRO A 53 -7.64 0.66 -6.61
N MET A 54 -6.63 1.07 -5.84
CA MET A 54 -6.80 2.02 -4.74
C MET A 54 -5.88 3.23 -4.89
N CYS A 55 -6.46 4.42 -4.88
CA CYS A 55 -5.71 5.67 -4.84
C CYS A 55 -5.02 5.87 -3.47
N SER A 56 -4.11 6.83 -3.40
CA SER A 56 -3.38 7.18 -2.16
C SER A 56 -2.47 6.07 -1.62
N SER A 57 -2.13 5.06 -2.42
CA SER A 57 -1.17 4.04 -2.01
C SER A 57 0.28 4.52 -2.22
N GLY A 58 1.17 4.20 -1.30
CA GLY A 58 2.60 4.51 -1.42
C GLY A 58 3.42 3.85 -0.33
N ALA A 59 4.69 4.24 -0.22
CA ALA A 59 5.61 3.74 0.79
C ALA A 59 6.47 4.86 1.36
N PHE A 60 6.72 4.80 2.68
CA PHE A 60 7.79 5.55 3.30
C PHE A 60 9.06 4.71 3.32
N LEU A 61 10.19 5.36 3.05
CA LEU A 61 11.50 4.75 2.95
C LEU A 61 12.51 5.60 3.73
N ASN A 62 13.28 4.96 4.62
CA ASN A 62 14.44 5.56 5.27
C ASN A 62 15.71 4.88 4.75
N PHE A 63 16.52 5.61 3.99
CA PHE A 63 17.65 5.05 3.26
C PHE A 63 18.92 4.85 4.12
N GLY A 64 18.96 5.43 5.33
CA GLY A 64 20.20 5.59 6.08
C GLY A 64 21.13 6.64 5.48
N HIS A 65 22.12 7.08 6.27
CA HIS A 65 23.10 8.05 5.82
C HIS A 65 24.26 7.40 5.08
N SER A 66 24.79 8.12 4.09
CA SER A 66 26.12 7.91 3.54
C SER A 66 27.20 8.50 4.45
N ASP A 67 28.46 8.22 4.15
CA ASP A 67 29.61 8.94 4.71
C ASP A 67 30.39 9.66 3.59
N PRO A 68 30.53 11.00 3.62
CA PRO A 68 29.90 11.94 4.54
C PRO A 68 28.35 11.95 4.45
N PRO A 69 27.64 12.44 5.48
CA PRO A 69 26.18 12.44 5.55
C PRO A 69 25.55 13.41 4.55
N ILE A 70 24.33 13.07 4.13
CA ILE A 70 23.50 13.85 3.20
C ILE A 70 22.15 14.20 3.83
N ARG A 71 21.61 15.36 3.47
CA ARG A 71 20.20 15.72 3.66
C ARG A 71 19.53 15.80 2.29
N MET A 72 18.81 14.76 1.90
CA MET A 72 18.21 14.63 0.58
C MET A 72 17.08 15.68 0.38
N ALA A 73 17.14 16.39 -0.73
CA ALA A 73 16.16 17.42 -1.11
C ALA A 73 15.40 17.03 -2.40
N GLU A 74 16.09 16.40 -3.35
CA GLU A 74 15.48 15.75 -4.51
C GLU A 74 15.86 14.27 -4.48
N VAL A 75 14.89 13.37 -4.65
CA VAL A 75 15.12 11.92 -4.64
C VAL A 75 14.47 11.28 -5.86
N LEU A 76 15.22 10.40 -6.53
CA LEU A 76 14.75 9.53 -7.59
C LEU A 76 15.06 8.07 -7.24
N LEU A 77 14.08 7.20 -7.46
CA LEU A 77 14.20 5.76 -7.34
C LEU A 77 13.90 5.13 -8.70
N ASN A 78 14.90 4.56 -9.38
CA ASN A 78 14.77 4.11 -10.77
C ASN A 78 14.08 5.16 -11.67
N ASN A 79 14.52 6.42 -11.58
CA ASN A 79 13.93 7.57 -12.29
C ASN A 79 12.46 7.90 -11.93
N VAL A 80 11.92 7.37 -10.85
CA VAL A 80 10.62 7.76 -10.28
C VAL A 80 10.84 8.75 -9.15
N THR A 81 10.10 9.86 -9.15
CA THR A 81 10.22 10.88 -8.09
C THR A 81 9.76 10.30 -6.75
N ALA A 82 10.56 10.49 -5.70
CA ALA A 82 10.12 10.27 -4.33
C ALA A 82 10.16 11.61 -3.58
N TYR A 83 9.10 11.90 -2.84
CA TYR A 83 8.95 13.14 -2.08
C TYR A 83 9.90 13.12 -0.88
N ALA A 84 10.94 13.95 -0.92
CA ALA A 84 11.82 14.22 0.21
C ALA A 84 11.20 15.26 1.17
N GLY A 85 11.99 15.84 2.08
CA GLY A 85 11.51 16.90 2.96
C GLY A 85 10.73 16.43 4.20
N LEU A 86 10.76 15.13 4.47
CA LEU A 86 10.26 14.53 5.71
C LEU A 86 11.31 14.61 6.82
N ALA A 87 12.50 14.13 6.51
CA ALA A 87 13.71 14.21 7.32
C ALA A 87 14.94 14.05 6.39
N ALA A 88 16.13 13.83 6.94
CA ALA A 88 17.36 13.95 6.16
C ALA A 88 17.54 12.85 5.10
N VAL A 89 17.05 11.64 5.34
CA VAL A 89 17.22 10.48 4.45
C VAL A 89 15.92 9.72 4.26
N ASP A 90 14.81 10.45 4.38
CA ASP A 90 13.46 9.92 4.37
C ASP A 90 12.74 10.42 3.12
N ALA A 91 12.06 9.50 2.44
CA ALA A 91 11.22 9.83 1.29
C ALA A 91 9.90 9.05 1.29
N TYR A 92 8.88 9.67 0.71
CA TYR A 92 7.61 9.02 0.40
C TYR A 92 7.48 8.85 -1.12
N ILE A 93 7.29 7.61 -1.57
CA ILE A 93 7.02 7.31 -2.98
C ILE A 93 5.54 6.95 -3.18
N GLY A 94 4.85 7.73 -4.02
CA GLY A 94 3.47 7.45 -4.39
C GLY A 94 3.40 6.34 -5.44
N ALA A 95 2.51 5.37 -5.27
CA ALA A 95 2.39 4.23 -6.19
C ALA A 95 2.02 4.64 -7.63
N THR A 96 1.37 5.79 -7.79
CA THR A 96 0.94 6.33 -9.09
C THR A 96 1.94 7.31 -9.71
N GLU A 97 3.07 7.59 -9.04
CA GLU A 97 4.09 8.47 -9.60
C GLU A 97 4.72 7.79 -10.84
N PRO A 98 4.66 8.40 -12.04
CA PRO A 98 5.25 7.82 -13.23
C PRO A 98 6.78 7.93 -13.22
N SER A 99 7.42 7.03 -13.95
CA SER A 99 8.84 7.18 -14.27
C SER A 99 9.06 8.36 -15.21
N LYS A 100 10.15 9.11 -14.98
CA LYS A 100 10.54 10.25 -15.83
C LYS A 100 10.96 9.84 -17.25
N ASP A 101 11.44 8.61 -17.44
CA ASP A 101 11.92 8.10 -18.72
C ASP A 101 11.00 7.05 -19.35
N LYS A 102 10.20 6.32 -18.57
CA LYS A 102 9.31 5.25 -19.06
C LYS A 102 7.82 5.58 -18.98
N GLY A 103 7.44 6.71 -18.37
CA GLY A 103 6.04 7.13 -18.29
C GLY A 103 5.16 6.14 -17.54
N VAL A 104 4.11 5.64 -18.18
CA VAL A 104 3.11 4.76 -17.56
C VAL A 104 3.56 3.29 -17.46
N GLU A 105 4.58 2.89 -18.22
CA GLU A 105 5.08 1.50 -18.25
C GLU A 105 5.89 1.14 -16.98
N TYR A 106 6.33 2.15 -16.22
CA TYR A 106 7.06 1.97 -14.96
C TYR A 106 6.80 3.16 -14.04
N GLY A 107 6.74 2.94 -12.72
CA GLY A 107 6.37 3.99 -11.78
C GLY A 107 6.52 3.56 -10.33
N GLY A 108 5.95 4.31 -9.40
CA GLY A 108 6.15 4.08 -7.97
C GLY A 108 5.70 2.70 -7.51
N ALA A 109 4.57 2.18 -8.03
CA ALA A 109 4.14 0.82 -7.75
C ALA A 109 5.19 -0.21 -8.14
N HIS A 110 5.81 -0.04 -9.31
CA HIS A 110 6.86 -0.94 -9.80
C HIS A 110 8.12 -0.87 -8.94
N VAL A 111 8.54 0.33 -8.50
CA VAL A 111 9.66 0.51 -7.56
C VAL A 111 9.39 -0.21 -6.24
N ILE A 112 8.17 -0.08 -5.70
CA ILE A 112 7.76 -0.75 -4.46
C ILE A 112 7.81 -2.27 -4.65
N CYS A 113 7.25 -2.81 -5.74
CA CYS A 113 7.32 -4.23 -6.07
C CYS A 113 8.77 -4.70 -6.20
N ASP A 114 9.63 -3.95 -6.90
CA ASP A 114 11.03 -4.30 -7.07
C ASP A 114 11.77 -4.37 -5.72
N LEU A 115 11.50 -3.44 -4.79
CA LEU A 115 12.06 -3.50 -3.44
C LEU A 115 11.55 -4.71 -2.66
N ILE A 116 10.25 -5.03 -2.72
CA ILE A 116 9.65 -6.19 -2.05
C ILE A 116 10.28 -7.50 -2.56
N GLU A 117 10.51 -7.58 -3.87
CA GLU A 117 11.18 -8.71 -4.54
C GLU A 117 12.69 -8.77 -4.26
N GLY A 118 13.26 -7.80 -3.54
CA GLY A 118 14.69 -7.73 -3.22
C GLY A 118 15.57 -7.31 -4.39
N LYS A 119 15.00 -6.76 -5.47
CA LYS A 119 15.76 -6.24 -6.60
C LYS A 119 16.49 -4.96 -6.20
N LYS A 120 17.57 -4.67 -6.93
CA LYS A 120 18.32 -3.42 -6.81
C LYS A 120 17.51 -2.27 -7.42
N VAL A 121 17.30 -1.22 -6.63
CA VAL A 121 16.70 0.04 -7.07
C VAL A 121 17.77 1.12 -7.03
N ARG A 122 17.94 1.85 -8.14
CA ARG A 122 18.88 2.97 -8.22
C ARG A 122 18.33 4.16 -7.44
N LEU A 123 19.04 4.57 -6.39
CA LEU A 123 18.78 5.77 -5.62
C LEU A 123 19.66 6.89 -6.14
N GLN A 124 19.04 7.97 -6.61
CA GLN A 124 19.73 9.23 -6.89
C GLN A 124 19.17 10.31 -5.98
N ALA A 125 20.04 11.03 -5.29
CA ALA A 125 19.63 12.10 -4.42
C ALA A 125 20.51 13.34 -4.59
N LYS A 126 19.88 14.51 -4.56
CA LYS A 126 20.57 15.81 -4.50
C LYS A 126 20.27 16.51 -3.19
N SER A 127 21.24 17.28 -2.72
CA SER A 127 21.15 18.11 -1.53
C SER A 127 21.78 19.47 -1.81
N PRO A 128 21.25 20.57 -1.24
CA PRO A 128 21.95 21.86 -1.26
C PRO A 128 23.30 21.81 -0.52
N GLY A 129 23.49 20.84 0.39
CA GLY A 129 24.67 20.75 1.24
C GLY A 129 24.64 21.74 2.41
N THR A 130 25.14 21.32 3.57
CA THR A 130 25.37 22.16 4.75
C THR A 130 26.60 21.66 5.50
N ASP A 131 27.08 22.39 6.51
CA ASP A 131 28.22 21.93 7.33
C ASP A 131 27.94 20.59 8.03
N CYS A 132 26.70 20.36 8.48
CA CYS A 132 26.29 19.08 9.08
C CYS A 132 26.02 17.96 8.06
N TYR A 133 25.73 18.33 6.80
CA TYR A 133 25.39 17.40 5.72
C TYR A 133 26.12 17.82 4.44
N PRO A 134 27.46 17.64 4.38
CA PRO A 134 28.26 18.26 3.33
C PRO A 134 28.10 17.55 1.98
N ARG A 135 27.58 16.32 1.96
CA ARG A 135 27.37 15.60 0.70
C ARG A 135 26.20 16.20 -0.08
N GLN A 136 26.47 16.62 -1.32
CA GLN A 136 25.48 17.24 -2.20
C GLN A 136 24.83 16.27 -3.21
N TYR A 137 25.44 15.10 -3.44
CA TYR A 137 24.96 14.14 -4.42
C TYR A 137 25.22 12.69 -4.00
N ILE A 138 24.25 11.82 -4.30
CA ILE A 138 24.34 10.35 -4.24
C ILE A 138 23.79 9.77 -5.53
N ASP A 139 24.47 8.74 -6.04
CA ASP A 139 23.98 7.82 -7.06
C ASP A 139 24.45 6.41 -6.70
N THR A 140 23.53 5.56 -6.28
CA THR A 140 23.85 4.22 -5.78
C THR A 140 22.69 3.26 -6.02
N TYR A 141 22.83 2.00 -5.62
CA TYR A 141 21.77 1.01 -5.61
C TYR A 141 21.43 0.61 -4.18
N ILE A 142 20.13 0.51 -3.89
CA ILE A 142 19.58 0.04 -2.64
C ILE A 142 18.76 -1.24 -2.86
N THR A 143 18.51 -1.97 -1.77
CA THR A 143 17.57 -3.08 -1.67
C THR A 143 16.78 -2.92 -0.37
N LYS A 144 15.69 -3.69 -0.18
CA LYS A 144 14.95 -3.67 1.09
C LYS A 144 15.82 -3.99 2.32
N ASP A 145 16.89 -4.76 2.14
CA ASP A 145 17.78 -5.20 3.22
C ASP A 145 18.95 -4.23 3.46
N SER A 146 19.12 -3.20 2.60
CA SER A 146 20.19 -2.19 2.74
C SER A 146 19.70 -0.84 3.24
N ILE A 147 18.41 -0.72 3.56
CA ILE A 147 17.77 0.50 4.05
C ILE A 147 17.23 0.26 5.45
N ASN A 148 17.11 1.31 6.26
CA ASN A 148 16.73 1.17 7.66
C ASN A 148 15.27 0.76 7.81
N GLU A 149 14.38 1.42 7.06
CA GLU A 149 12.94 1.22 7.16
C GLU A 149 12.28 1.31 5.79
N ALA A 150 11.30 0.44 5.57
CA ALA A 150 10.40 0.50 4.44
C ALA A 150 9.04 -0.03 4.85
N TYR A 151 8.01 0.82 4.76
CA TYR A 151 6.66 0.42 5.08
C TYR A 151 5.65 1.02 4.11
N LEU A 152 4.67 0.21 3.73
CA LEU A 152 3.53 0.66 2.95
C LEU A 152 2.70 1.62 3.80
N PHE A 153 2.31 2.73 3.21
CA PHE A 153 1.47 3.71 3.87
C PHE A 153 0.37 4.19 2.95
N ASN A 154 -0.82 4.23 3.51
CA ASN A 154 -1.98 4.75 2.84
C ASN A 154 -2.63 5.84 3.71
N PRO A 155 -2.60 7.12 3.29
CA PRO A 155 -3.14 8.21 4.08
C PRO A 155 -4.67 8.27 4.09
N ARG A 156 -5.38 7.57 3.19
CA ARG A 156 -6.82 7.86 2.92
C ARG A 156 -7.71 6.64 2.61
N ASN A 157 -7.34 5.41 3.00
CA ASN A 157 -8.12 4.21 2.65
C ASN A 157 -9.00 3.63 3.77
N CYS A 158 -9.27 4.37 4.84
CA CYS A 158 -10.29 3.94 5.81
C CYS A 158 -11.64 4.57 5.42
N TYR A 159 -12.43 3.84 4.64
CA TYR A 159 -13.79 4.23 4.28
C TYR A 159 -14.71 3.01 4.25
N GLN A 160 -15.95 3.18 4.71
CA GLN A 160 -16.96 2.12 4.72
C GLN A 160 -17.51 1.84 3.31
N ASN A 161 -17.64 2.88 2.49
CA ASN A 161 -18.08 2.83 1.09
C ASN A 161 -17.35 3.88 0.26
N TYR A 162 -17.20 3.62 -1.04
CA TYR A 162 -16.68 4.59 -2.00
C TYR A 162 -17.80 5.19 -2.86
N ASN A 163 -17.50 6.31 -3.53
CA ASN A 163 -18.45 6.94 -4.44
C ASN A 163 -18.63 6.11 -5.71
N ALA A 164 -19.84 6.14 -6.25
CA ALA A 164 -20.14 5.64 -7.59
C ALA A 164 -20.27 6.80 -8.57
N ALA A 165 -19.75 6.62 -9.79
CA ALA A 165 -19.75 7.63 -10.83
C ALA A 165 -20.57 7.16 -12.04
N ILE A 166 -21.46 8.03 -12.52
CA ILE A 166 -22.23 7.89 -13.77
C ILE A 166 -22.03 9.13 -14.62
N ASN A 167 -22.32 9.04 -15.92
CA ASN A 167 -22.25 10.17 -16.83
C ASN A 167 -23.64 10.52 -17.37
N THR A 168 -24.18 11.66 -16.95
CA THR A 168 -25.50 12.17 -17.37
C THR A 168 -25.46 12.94 -18.69
N SER A 169 -24.28 13.19 -19.25
CA SER A 169 -24.14 13.93 -20.51
C SER A 169 -24.35 13.04 -21.74
N GLY A 170 -24.49 13.65 -22.92
CA GLY A 170 -24.66 12.96 -24.20
C GLY A 170 -23.36 12.45 -24.85
N ARG A 171 -22.19 12.61 -24.23
CA ARG A 171 -20.88 12.21 -24.79
C ARG A 171 -20.10 11.28 -23.86
N THR A 172 -19.26 10.42 -24.41
CA THR A 172 -18.38 9.53 -23.62
C THR A 172 -17.32 10.35 -22.89
N LEU A 173 -17.08 10.03 -21.61
CA LEU A 173 -16.02 10.60 -20.78
C LEU A 173 -14.93 9.55 -20.53
N TYR A 174 -13.68 9.94 -20.75
CA TYR A 174 -12.49 9.14 -20.42
C TYR A 174 -11.91 9.66 -19.10
N THR A 175 -11.98 8.85 -18.06
CA THR A 175 -11.56 9.24 -16.70
C THR A 175 -10.47 8.30 -16.19
N TYR A 176 -9.79 8.70 -15.12
CA TYR A 176 -8.82 7.82 -14.44
C TYR A 176 -9.47 6.56 -13.84
N MET A 177 -10.80 6.54 -13.65
CA MET A 177 -11.57 5.38 -13.18
C MET A 177 -12.04 4.48 -14.34
N GLY A 178 -11.67 4.80 -15.58
CA GLY A 178 -12.17 4.14 -16.79
C GLY A 178 -13.19 4.97 -17.56
N VAL A 179 -13.84 4.34 -18.55
CA VAL A 179 -14.77 5.01 -19.48
C VAL A 179 -16.17 5.12 -18.86
N LEU A 180 -16.76 6.32 -18.90
CA LEU A 180 -18.17 6.56 -18.56
C LEU A 180 -18.97 6.93 -19.82
N ARG A 181 -19.89 6.06 -20.21
CA ARG A 181 -20.75 6.15 -21.39
C ARG A 181 -21.87 7.18 -21.19
N PRO A 182 -22.38 7.80 -22.29
CA PRO A 182 -23.47 8.77 -22.22
C PRO A 182 -24.72 8.27 -21.52
N ASN A 183 -25.58 9.20 -21.09
CA ASN A 183 -26.95 8.94 -20.66
C ASN A 183 -27.08 7.86 -19.58
N MET A 184 -26.15 7.83 -18.62
CA MET A 184 -26.13 6.90 -17.49
C MET A 184 -26.03 5.43 -17.91
N SER A 185 -25.44 5.14 -19.08
CA SER A 185 -25.38 3.77 -19.63
C SER A 185 -24.44 2.82 -18.88
N ASN A 186 -23.58 3.33 -17.99
CA ASN A 186 -22.80 2.52 -17.05
C ASN A 186 -22.49 3.30 -15.77
N ILE A 187 -22.07 2.54 -14.75
CA ILE A 187 -21.61 3.03 -13.46
C ILE A 187 -20.22 2.46 -13.16
N ASN A 188 -19.30 3.31 -12.70
CA ASN A 188 -18.03 2.87 -12.13
C ASN A 188 -18.10 3.05 -10.61
N TYR A 189 -17.83 1.98 -9.86
CA TYR A 189 -17.81 1.97 -8.41
C TYR A 189 -16.73 1.00 -7.91
N SER A 190 -16.31 1.15 -6.65
CA SER A 190 -15.41 0.22 -5.97
C SER A 190 -15.92 0.00 -4.54
N THR A 191 -16.01 -1.25 -4.11
CA THR A 191 -16.47 -1.64 -2.77
C THR A 191 -15.93 -3.01 -2.41
N SER A 192 -15.84 -3.31 -1.12
CA SER A 192 -15.59 -4.67 -0.62
C SER A 192 -16.82 -5.57 -0.69
N GLY A 193 -17.99 -5.04 -1.07
CA GLY A 193 -19.21 -5.84 -1.30
C GLY A 193 -19.61 -6.64 -0.06
N GLU A 194 -19.99 -7.91 -0.25
CA GLU A 194 -20.37 -8.79 0.85
C GLU A 194 -19.23 -9.08 1.85
N LEU A 195 -17.99 -8.79 1.48
CA LEU A 195 -16.82 -8.97 2.35
C LEU A 195 -16.65 -7.81 3.35
N SER A 196 -17.41 -6.72 3.20
CA SER A 196 -17.43 -5.65 4.19
C SER A 196 -18.23 -6.10 5.42
N PRO A 197 -17.62 -6.24 6.61
CA PRO A 197 -18.37 -6.56 7.82
C PRO A 197 -19.23 -5.38 8.33
N LEU A 198 -19.18 -4.24 7.62
CA LEU A 198 -19.82 -2.98 7.99
C LEU A 198 -20.82 -2.49 6.93
N LEU A 199 -21.08 -3.24 5.86
CA LEU A 199 -22.13 -2.89 4.88
C LEU A 199 -23.53 -3.29 5.39
#